data_AF-A0A9D4K6T7-F1
#
_entry.id   AF-A0A9D4K6T7-F1
#
_cell.length_a   1.000
_cell.length_b   1.000
_cell.length_c   1.000
_cell.angle_alpha   90.00
_cell.angle_beta   90.00
_cell.angle_gamma   90.00
#
_symmetry.space_group_name_H-M   'P 1'
#
loop_
_entity.id
_entity.type
_entity.pdbx_description
1 polymer ?
#
loop_
_entity_poly.entity_id
_entity_poly.type
_entity_poly.pdbx_seq_one_letter_code
_entity_poly.pdbx_strand_id
1 'polypeptide(L)'
;MSGNQIQHFMTGDLDNFIEHTEWKIRKLPAERHEFYYNCCPEPYPDVTFTIVMERRPAFYLLTMLLPCILTSCVAALGFLLPVESGEKVSLEITVLLSLAVFLLLVSESLPPSSDDFPVIGSYFACSMVLVSFSLLQTVLVLNVFYRGTNGRRVPR
;
A
#
# COMPACT_ATOMS: atom_id res chain seq x y z
N MET A 1 -3.53 42.78 -14.37
CA MET A 1 -2.23 43.49 -14.33
C MET A 1 -1.15 42.44 -14.52
N SER A 2 -0.48 42.47 -15.67
CA SER A 2 0.55 41.49 -16.07
C SER A 2 1.85 41.84 -15.35
N GLY A 3 2.16 41.11 -14.29
CA GLY A 3 3.45 41.20 -13.59
C GLY A 3 4.50 40.45 -14.40
N ASN A 4 5.46 41.18 -14.95
CA ASN A 4 6.57 40.61 -15.71
C ASN A 4 7.55 39.96 -14.71
N GLN A 5 7.54 38.63 -14.58
CA GLN A 5 8.42 37.87 -13.69
C GLN A 5 9.76 37.60 -14.40
N ILE A 6 10.86 38.15 -13.91
CA ILE A 6 12.22 37.80 -14.39
C ILE A 6 12.66 36.54 -13.63
N GLN A 7 12.26 35.37 -14.14
CA GLN A 7 12.59 34.09 -13.52
C GLN A 7 14.04 33.68 -13.81
N HIS A 8 14.92 33.85 -12.82
CA HIS A 8 16.24 33.22 -12.84
C HIS A 8 16.10 31.79 -12.33
N PHE A 9 16.23 30.81 -13.23
CA PHE A 9 16.22 29.39 -12.91
C PHE A 9 17.62 28.98 -12.44
N MET A 10 17.78 28.73 -11.14
CA MET A 10 18.98 28.12 -10.58
C MET A 10 18.66 26.70 -10.13
N THR A 11 19.58 25.76 -10.30
CA THR A 11 19.41 24.41 -9.74
C THR A 11 20.05 24.39 -8.37
N GLY A 12 19.38 23.84 -7.36
CA GLY A 12 19.99 23.65 -6.04
C GLY A 12 21.13 22.64 -6.09
N ASP A 13 22.22 22.93 -5.36
CA ASP A 13 23.37 22.05 -5.23
C ASP A 13 23.00 20.80 -4.41
N LEU A 14 23.39 19.61 -4.91
CA LEU A 14 23.14 18.31 -4.31
C LEU A 14 24.45 17.55 -4.03
N ASP A 15 25.62 18.17 -4.20
CA ASP A 15 26.93 17.50 -4.10
C ASP A 15 27.20 16.85 -2.73
N ASN A 16 26.65 17.42 -1.66
CA ASN A 16 26.74 16.88 -0.30
C ASN A 16 25.44 16.21 0.17
N PHE A 17 24.51 15.91 -0.75
CA PHE A 17 23.24 15.27 -0.39
C PHE A 17 23.44 13.78 -0.08
N ILE A 18 23.01 13.37 1.11
CA ILE A 18 22.97 11.96 1.50
C ILE A 18 21.73 11.33 0.86
N GLU A 19 21.94 10.41 -0.08
CA GLU A 19 20.84 9.73 -0.76
C GLU A 19 19.94 8.96 0.22
N HIS A 20 18.63 9.17 0.08
CA HIS A 20 17.63 8.43 0.85
C HIS A 20 17.24 7.13 0.14
N THR A 21 17.01 6.06 0.89
CA THR A 21 16.67 4.73 0.34
C THR A 21 15.29 4.69 -0.31
N GLU A 22 14.32 5.38 0.28
CA GLU A 22 12.92 5.40 -0.19
C GLU A 22 12.59 6.50 -1.21
N TRP A 23 13.35 7.60 -1.20
CA TRP A 23 13.01 8.83 -1.92
C TRP A 23 14.18 9.26 -2.77
N LYS A 24 13.98 9.32 -4.09
CA LYS A 24 14.96 9.85 -5.02
C LYS A 24 14.60 11.28 -5.36
N ILE A 25 15.52 12.22 -5.13
CA ILE A 25 15.36 13.59 -5.63
C ILE A 25 15.54 13.55 -7.15
N ARG A 26 14.51 13.94 -7.89
CA ARG A 26 14.52 13.98 -9.35
C ARG A 26 14.96 15.34 -9.87
N LYS A 27 14.47 16.43 -9.25
CA LYS A 27 14.82 17.81 -9.61
C LYS A 27 14.72 18.71 -8.38
N LEU A 28 15.58 19.72 -8.33
CA LEU A 28 15.58 20.78 -7.33
C LEU A 28 15.65 22.17 -8.01
N PRO A 29 14.63 22.59 -8.77
CA PRO A 29 14.56 23.93 -9.31
C PRO A 29 14.43 24.97 -8.19
N ALA A 30 15.20 26.05 -8.32
CA ALA A 30 15.12 27.26 -7.53
C ALA A 30 14.73 28.42 -8.44
N GLU A 31 13.65 29.10 -8.08
CA GLU A 31 13.10 30.21 -8.84
C GLU A 31 13.10 31.45 -7.94
N ARG A 32 13.75 32.51 -8.40
CA ARG A 32 13.68 33.82 -7.76
C ARG A 32 12.47 34.57 -8.30
N HIS A 33 11.60 35.02 -7.41
CA HIS A 33 10.47 35.86 -7.73
C HIS A 33 10.64 37.23 -7.04
N GLU A 34 9.99 38.24 -7.60
CA GLU A 34 9.89 39.57 -7.01
C GLU A 34 8.41 39.93 -6.97
N PHE A 35 7.89 40.12 -5.75
CA PHE A 35 6.49 40.49 -5.55
C PHE A 35 6.37 41.93 -5.06
N TYR A 36 5.42 42.64 -5.64
CA TYR A 36 4.96 43.94 -5.15
C TYR A 36 3.71 43.69 -4.29
N TYR A 37 3.80 44.01 -3.01
CA TYR A 37 2.66 43.92 -2.11
C TYR A 37 1.83 45.21 -2.15
N ASN A 38 0.52 45.12 -1.95
CA ASN A 38 -0.36 46.28 -1.97
C ASN A 38 -0.05 47.33 -0.87
N CYS A 39 0.75 46.96 0.13
CA CYS A 39 1.12 47.83 1.25
C CYS A 39 2.32 48.75 0.95
N CYS A 40 3.21 48.38 0.03
CA CYS A 40 4.48 49.07 -0.18
C CYS A 40 4.85 49.14 -1.67
N PRO A 41 5.36 50.28 -2.17
CA PRO A 41 5.78 50.42 -3.56
C PRO A 41 7.12 49.72 -3.89
N GLU A 42 7.86 49.24 -2.90
CA GLU A 42 9.13 48.53 -3.12
C GLU A 42 8.93 47.03 -3.46
N PRO A 43 9.75 46.45 -4.37
CA PRO A 43 9.72 45.03 -4.67
C PRO A 43 10.35 44.20 -3.53
N TYR A 44 9.68 43.11 -3.15
CA TYR A 44 10.20 42.14 -2.19
C TYR A 44 10.67 40.89 -2.93
N PRO A 45 11.98 40.58 -2.91
CA PRO A 45 12.50 39.37 -3.54
C PRO A 45 12.28 38.14 -2.65
N ASP A 46 11.78 37.06 -3.23
CA ASP A 46 11.72 35.72 -2.63
C ASP A 46 12.42 34.70 -3.52
N VAL A 47 12.87 33.60 -2.90
CA VAL A 47 13.46 32.47 -3.62
C VAL A 47 12.69 31.23 -3.21
N THR A 48 12.00 30.62 -4.18
CA THR A 48 11.21 29.42 -3.98
C THR A 48 11.98 28.20 -4.49
N PHE A 49 12.30 27.28 -3.58
CA PHE A 49 12.90 25.99 -3.91
C PHE A 49 11.80 24.93 -4.02
N THR A 50 11.62 24.33 -5.19
CA THR A 50 10.65 23.24 -5.38
C THR A 50 11.39 21.90 -5.41
N ILE A 51 11.15 21.04 -4.43
CA ILE A 51 11.79 19.72 -4.35
C ILE A 51 10.91 18.69 -5.04
N VAL A 52 11.33 18.19 -6.19
CA VAL A 52 10.63 17.11 -6.91
C VAL A 52 11.23 15.77 -6.50
N MET A 53 10.47 14.98 -5.74
CA MET A 53 10.88 13.68 -5.21
C MET A 53 10.08 12.53 -5.85
N GLU A 54 10.73 11.38 -6.03
CA GLU A 54 10.14 10.15 -6.55
C GLU A 54 10.23 9.05 -5.49
N ARG A 55 9.09 8.43 -5.15
CA ARG A 55 9.00 7.34 -4.17
C ARG A 55 9.35 6.01 -4.84
N ARG A 56 10.15 5.16 -4.18
CA ARG A 56 10.47 3.79 -4.65
C ARG A 56 9.73 2.73 -3.82
N PRO A 57 8.51 2.30 -4.22
CA PRO A 57 7.71 1.37 -3.41
C PRO A 57 8.08 -0.11 -3.57
N ALA A 58 9.02 -0.47 -4.45
CA ALA A 58 9.26 -1.87 -4.86
C ALA A 58 9.54 -2.81 -3.68
N PHE A 59 10.37 -2.40 -2.72
CA PHE A 59 10.68 -3.20 -1.53
C PHE A 59 9.44 -3.40 -0.63
N TYR A 60 8.64 -2.35 -0.49
CA TYR A 60 7.40 -2.37 0.29
C TYR A 60 6.37 -3.33 -0.31
N LEU A 61 6.18 -3.25 -1.62
CA LEU A 61 5.28 -4.13 -2.37
C LEU A 61 5.72 -5.59 -2.32
N LEU A 62 7.02 -5.88 -2.41
CA LEU A 62 7.53 -7.26 -2.32
C LEU A 62 7.33 -7.84 -0.92
N THR A 63 7.57 -7.04 0.12
CA THR A 63 7.35 -7.43 1.52
C THR A 63 5.87 -7.64 1.83
N MET A 64 4.98 -6.97 1.10
CA MET A 64 3.53 -7.17 1.16
C MET A 64 3.02 -8.35 0.32
N LEU A 65 3.63 -8.64 -0.83
CA LEU A 65 3.20 -9.75 -1.68
C LEU A 65 3.58 -11.11 -1.07
N LEU A 66 4.73 -11.17 -0.40
CA LEU A 66 5.23 -12.37 0.26
C LEU A 66 4.22 -13.01 1.24
N PRO A 67 3.62 -12.28 2.21
CA PRO A 67 2.60 -12.85 3.08
C PRO A 67 1.34 -13.30 2.33
N CYS A 68 0.94 -12.61 1.25
CA CYS A 68 -0.21 -13.04 0.43
C CYS A 68 0.02 -14.38 -0.29
N ILE A 69 1.25 -14.62 -0.77
CA ILE A 69 1.63 -15.90 -1.38
C ILE A 69 1.63 -17.00 -0.30
N LEU A 70 2.22 -16.71 0.86
CA LEU A 70 2.29 -17.66 1.97
C LEU A 70 0.90 -18.05 2.48
N THR A 71 -0.02 -17.10 2.67
CA THR A 71 -1.40 -17.40 3.09
C THR A 71 -2.14 -18.21 2.03
N SER A 72 -1.95 -17.91 0.74
CA SER A 72 -2.52 -18.70 -0.36
C SER A 72 -2.00 -20.15 -0.37
N CYS A 73 -0.70 -20.34 -0.11
CA CYS A 73 -0.11 -21.68 0.00
C CYS A 73 -0.66 -22.44 1.21
N VAL A 74 -0.79 -21.79 2.38
CA VAL A 74 -1.35 -22.42 3.59
C VAL A 74 -2.81 -22.78 3.38
N ALA A 75 -3.60 -21.93 2.69
CA ALA A 75 -4.96 -22.25 2.30
C ALA A 75 -5.00 -23.49 1.39
N ALA A 76 -4.16 -23.56 0.34
CA ALA A 76 -4.10 -24.74 -0.53
C ALA A 76 -3.72 -26.02 0.23
N LEU A 77 -2.74 -25.94 1.14
CA LEU A 77 -2.36 -27.05 2.03
C LEU A 77 -3.51 -27.46 2.97
N GLY A 78 -4.31 -26.50 3.43
CA GLY A 78 -5.51 -26.74 4.22
C GLY A 78 -6.51 -27.63 3.48
N PHE A 79 -6.72 -27.46 2.18
CA PHE A 79 -7.59 -28.37 1.40
C PHE A 79 -7.00 -29.76 1.18
N LEU A 80 -5.67 -29.86 1.11
CA LEU A 80 -4.98 -31.14 0.95
C LEU A 80 -4.97 -31.98 2.23
N LEU A 81 -5.11 -31.36 3.41
CA LEU A 81 -5.12 -32.07 4.68
C LEU A 81 -6.54 -32.60 5.00
N PRO A 82 -6.73 -33.94 5.12
CA PRO A 82 -8.03 -34.52 5.45
C PRO A 82 -8.51 -34.06 6.84
N VAL A 83 -9.81 -33.78 6.93
CA VAL A 83 -10.51 -33.05 8.01
C VAL A 83 -10.61 -33.85 9.33
N GLU A 84 -9.95 -35.01 9.43
CA GLU A 84 -10.06 -35.90 10.60
C GLU A 84 -9.25 -35.42 11.81
N SER A 85 -8.25 -34.55 11.61
CA SER A 85 -7.58 -33.85 12.71
C SER A 85 -8.23 -32.49 12.92
N GLY A 86 -8.84 -32.26 14.09
CA GLY A 86 -9.41 -30.97 14.49
C GLY A 86 -8.44 -29.78 14.41
N GLU A 87 -7.15 -30.04 14.17
CA GLU A 87 -6.10 -29.06 13.87
C GLU A 87 -6.39 -28.20 12.63
N LYS A 88 -7.13 -28.71 11.64
CA LYS A 88 -7.46 -27.94 10.42
C LYS A 88 -8.22 -26.65 10.72
N VAL A 89 -9.12 -26.67 11.71
CA VAL A 89 -9.90 -25.49 12.10
C VAL A 89 -9.01 -24.46 12.80
N SER A 90 -8.08 -24.91 13.63
CA SER A 90 -7.11 -24.03 14.30
C SER A 90 -6.20 -23.33 13.27
N LEU A 91 -5.74 -24.06 12.24
CA LEU A 91 -4.97 -23.50 11.12
C LEU A 91 -5.76 -22.41 10.38
N GLU A 92 -7.04 -22.65 10.06
CA GLU A 92 -7.87 -21.65 9.38
C GLU A 92 -8.12 -20.38 10.23
N ILE A 93 -8.33 -20.51 11.55
CA ILE A 93 -8.48 -19.34 12.45
C ILE A 93 -7.20 -18.51 12.49
N THR A 94 -6.03 -19.15 12.55
CA THR A 94 -4.74 -18.44 12.55
C THR A 94 -4.47 -17.72 11.23
N VAL A 95 -4.87 -18.32 10.09
CA VAL A 95 -4.80 -17.65 8.77
C VAL A 95 -5.70 -16.42 8.74
N LEU A 96 -6.95 -16.53 9.20
CA LEU A 96 -7.89 -15.41 9.31
C LEU A 96 -7.32 -14.26 10.15
N LEU A 97 -6.74 -14.57 11.31
CA LEU A 97 -6.12 -13.59 12.19
C LEU A 97 -4.90 -12.93 11.52
N SER A 98 -4.05 -13.71 10.85
CA SER A 98 -2.87 -13.18 10.14
C SER A 98 -3.26 -12.25 8.98
N LEU A 99 -4.32 -12.59 8.24
CA LEU A 99 -4.87 -11.75 7.18
C LEU A 99 -5.43 -10.44 7.74
N ALA A 100 -6.14 -10.48 8.87
CA ALA A 100 -6.64 -9.27 9.52
C ALA A 100 -5.50 -8.34 9.96
N VAL A 101 -4.45 -8.88 10.58
CA VAL A 101 -3.26 -8.10 10.97
C VAL A 101 -2.54 -7.53 9.75
N PHE A 102 -2.41 -8.32 8.68
CA PHE A 102 -1.81 -7.85 7.44
C PHE A 102 -2.59 -6.70 6.81
N LEU A 103 -3.93 -6.81 6.75
CA LEU A 103 -4.80 -5.74 6.27
C LEU A 103 -4.68 -4.46 7.12
N LEU A 104 -4.52 -4.59 8.43
CA LEU A 104 -4.29 -3.45 9.33
C LEU A 104 -2.92 -2.79 9.07
N LEU A 105 -1.85 -3.56 8.93
CA LEU A 105 -0.52 -3.04 8.58
C LEU A 105 -0.55 -2.29 7.24
N VAL A 106 -1.30 -2.85 6.30
CA VAL A 106 -1.54 -2.25 5.00
C VAL A 106 -2.31 -0.93 5.16
N SER A 107 -3.44 -0.91 5.87
CA SER A 107 -4.25 0.31 6.04
C SER A 107 -3.51 1.45 6.75
N GLU A 108 -2.64 1.12 7.72
CA GLU A 108 -1.80 2.11 8.41
C GLU A 108 -0.72 2.71 7.49
N SER A 109 -0.32 1.98 6.45
CA SER A 109 0.74 2.41 5.53
C SER A 109 0.26 3.19 4.32
N LEU A 110 -1.03 3.09 3.99
CA LEU A 110 -1.64 3.93 2.98
C LEU A 110 -1.99 5.28 3.62
N PRO A 111 -1.47 6.41 3.08
CA PRO A 111 -2.11 7.68 3.37
C PRO A 111 -3.56 7.62 2.85
N PRO A 112 -4.56 8.17 3.58
CA PRO A 112 -5.94 8.24 3.10
C PRO A 112 -5.97 9.15 1.86
N SER A 113 -5.88 8.54 0.68
CA SER A 113 -5.77 9.23 -0.61
C SER A 113 -6.94 8.79 -1.46
N SER A 114 -7.91 9.69 -1.67
CA SER A 114 -9.13 9.45 -2.46
C SER A 114 -9.02 9.87 -3.92
N ASP A 115 -7.90 10.46 -4.34
CA ASP A 115 -7.75 11.03 -5.67
C ASP A 115 -6.78 10.20 -6.51
N ASP A 116 -7.37 9.57 -7.54
CA ASP A 116 -6.78 8.79 -8.63
C ASP A 116 -6.25 7.38 -8.28
N PHE A 117 -6.73 6.39 -9.03
CA PHE A 117 -6.37 4.97 -8.92
C PHE A 117 -5.02 4.72 -9.62
N PRO A 118 -3.88 4.68 -8.92
CA PRO A 118 -2.56 4.57 -9.53
C PRO A 118 -2.21 3.09 -9.71
N VAL A 119 -1.01 2.79 -10.23
CA VAL A 119 -0.46 1.42 -10.30
C VAL A 119 -0.56 0.69 -8.95
N ILE A 120 -0.45 1.41 -7.84
CA ILE A 120 -0.69 0.93 -6.46
C ILE A 120 -2.07 0.28 -6.34
N GLY A 121 -3.13 0.90 -6.88
CA GLY A 121 -4.51 0.42 -6.80
C GLY A 121 -4.72 -0.94 -7.47
N SER A 122 -3.95 -1.26 -8.53
CA SER A 122 -4.00 -2.58 -9.16
C SER A 122 -3.48 -3.70 -8.24
N TYR A 123 -2.42 -3.43 -7.47
CA TYR A 123 -1.90 -4.36 -6.46
C TYR A 123 -2.90 -4.59 -5.34
N PHE A 124 -3.56 -3.51 -4.88
CA PHE A 124 -4.63 -3.59 -3.89
C PHE A 124 -5.81 -4.43 -4.39
N ALA A 125 -6.25 -4.21 -5.63
CA ALA A 125 -7.32 -4.98 -6.23
C ALA A 125 -6.98 -6.48 -6.29
N CYS A 126 -5.77 -6.84 -6.73
CA CYS A 126 -5.29 -8.22 -6.72
C CYS A 126 -5.28 -8.82 -5.30
N SER A 127 -4.80 -8.06 -4.31
CA SER A 127 -4.79 -8.48 -2.90
C SER A 127 -6.21 -8.72 -2.37
N MET A 128 -7.16 -7.81 -2.66
CA MET A 128 -8.56 -7.97 -2.23
C MET A 128 -9.22 -9.22 -2.82
N VAL A 129 -8.91 -9.55 -4.09
CA VAL A 129 -9.41 -10.78 -4.73
C VAL A 129 -8.84 -12.04 -4.06
N LEU A 130 -7.53 -12.06 -3.78
CA LEU A 130 -6.87 -13.19 -3.10
C LEU A 130 -7.43 -13.40 -1.69
N VAL A 131 -7.59 -12.32 -0.93
CA VAL A 131 -8.17 -12.37 0.43
C VAL A 131 -9.63 -12.84 0.36
N SER A 132 -10.42 -12.35 -0.59
CA SER A 132 -11.82 -12.77 -0.75
C SER A 132 -11.93 -14.26 -1.06
N PHE A 133 -11.06 -14.77 -1.93
CA PHE A 133 -11.01 -16.20 -2.25
C PHE A 133 -10.62 -17.04 -1.02
N SER A 134 -9.60 -16.60 -0.27
CA SER A 134 -9.20 -17.24 0.98
C SER A 134 -10.35 -17.28 2.00
N LEU A 135 -11.06 -16.17 2.19
CA LEU A 135 -12.20 -16.10 3.12
C LEU A 135 -13.35 -17.03 2.69
N LEU A 136 -13.66 -17.10 1.39
CA LEU A 136 -14.68 -18.01 0.87
C LEU A 136 -14.32 -19.47 1.14
N GLN A 137 -13.05 -19.83 0.91
CA GLN A 137 -12.53 -21.15 1.25
C GLN A 137 -12.68 -21.45 2.75
N THR A 138 -12.27 -20.53 3.63
CA THR A 138 -12.39 -20.70 5.08
C THR A 138 -13.85 -20.90 5.49
N VAL A 139 -14.78 -20.13 4.94
CA VAL A 139 -16.23 -20.25 5.20
C VAL A 139 -16.76 -21.62 4.74
N LEU A 140 -16.35 -22.11 3.57
CA LEU A 140 -16.75 -23.44 3.08
C LEU A 140 -16.26 -24.55 4.02
N VAL A 141 -15.01 -24.48 4.47
CA VAL A 141 -14.43 -25.42 5.43
C VAL A 141 -15.21 -25.38 6.75
N LEU A 142 -15.47 -24.19 7.28
CA LEU A 142 -16.24 -24.01 8.51
C LEU A 142 -17.65 -24.60 8.35
N ASN A 143 -18.31 -24.35 7.21
CA ASN A 143 -19.65 -24.84 6.92
C ASN A 143 -19.69 -26.38 6.85
N VAL A 144 -18.73 -27.00 6.15
CA VAL A 144 -18.60 -28.47 6.12
C VAL A 144 -18.37 -29.03 7.52
N PHE A 145 -17.52 -28.40 8.33
CA PHE A 145 -17.26 -28.83 9.71
C PHE A 145 -18.51 -28.73 10.61
N TYR A 146 -19.23 -27.60 10.58
CA TYR A 146 -20.47 -27.45 11.34
C TYR A 146 -21.58 -28.41 10.88
N ARG A 147 -21.65 -28.73 9.58
CA ARG A 147 -22.57 -29.74 9.05
C ARG A 147 -22.20 -31.17 9.44
N GLY A 148 -20.90 -31.48 9.51
CA GLY A 148 -20.38 -32.77 9.96
C GLY A 148 -20.58 -33.02 11.45
N THR A 149 -20.40 -31.98 12.28
CA THR A 149 -20.60 -32.06 13.74
C THR A 149 -22.09 -32.07 14.14
N ASN A 150 -23.00 -31.49 13.34
CA ASN A 150 -24.45 -31.54 13.59
C ASN A 150 -25.17 -32.80 13.05
N GLY A 151 -24.46 -33.89 12.75
CA GLY A 151 -25.08 -35.23 12.64
C GLY A 151 -26.04 -35.46 11.46
N ARG A 152 -25.83 -34.81 10.31
CA ARG A 152 -26.59 -35.16 9.09
C ARG A 152 -25.86 -36.25 8.31
N ARG A 153 -26.44 -37.45 8.25
CA ARG A 153 -25.90 -38.62 7.51
C ARG A 153 -25.51 -38.22 6.09
N VAL A 154 -24.27 -38.53 5.71
CA VAL A 154 -23.78 -38.41 4.33
C VAL A 154 -24.65 -39.26 3.39
N PRO A 155 -25.21 -38.69 2.31
CA PRO A 155 -25.93 -39.48 1.30
C PRO A 155 -24.91 -40.37 0.57
N ARG A 156 -25.31 -41.63 0.34
CA ARG A 156 -24.55 -42.63 -0.41
C ARG A 156 -24.37 -42.24 -1.88
#